data_AF-A0A135YWR2-F1
#
_entry.id   AF-A0A135YWR2-F1
#
_cell.length_a   1.000
_cell.length_b   1.000
_cell.length_c   1.000
_cell.angle_alpha   90.00
_cell.angle_beta   90.00
_cell.angle_gamma   90.00
#
_symmetry.space_group_name_H-M   'P 1'
#
loop_
_entity.id
_entity.type
_entity.pdbx_description
1 polymer ?
#
loop_
_entity_poly.entity_id
_entity_poly.type
_entity_poly.pdbx_seq_one_letter_code
_entity_poly.pdbx_strand_id
1 'polypeptide(L)'
;MYLDCEDPYLTVRRAWHTEHNRPVILTELKTKAAHRNVPLPDNLMECLKEAKKTSTSDYVVANRDGDPLSYTQFKRLWQYIVTRTTKERCYYRYEDGKRVKHTRNINGNSI
;
A
#
# COMPACT_ATOMS: atom_id res chain seq x y z
N MET A 1 -7.44 -6.49 13.47
CA MET A 1 -8.47 -6.38 12.42
C MET A 1 -9.57 -7.36 12.76
N TYR A 2 -10.82 -6.98 12.55
CA TYR A 2 -11.97 -7.84 12.81
C TYR A 2 -12.66 -8.10 11.48
N LEU A 3 -12.44 -9.29 10.91
CA LEU A 3 -12.90 -9.66 9.57
C LEU A 3 -14.07 -10.65 9.59
N ASP A 4 -14.29 -11.32 10.73
CA ASP A 4 -15.22 -12.44 10.90
C ASP A 4 -16.46 -12.03 11.71
N CYS A 5 -16.86 -10.76 11.64
CA CYS A 5 -18.06 -10.21 12.26
C CYS A 5 -19.02 -9.64 11.22
N GLU A 6 -20.27 -9.37 11.62
CA GLU A 6 -21.34 -8.85 10.74
C GLU A 6 -20.94 -7.52 10.07
N ASP A 7 -20.34 -6.61 10.83
CA ASP A 7 -19.77 -5.35 10.33
C ASP A 7 -18.24 -5.33 10.51
N PRO A 8 -17.44 -5.76 9.52
CA PRO A 8 -15.98 -5.78 9.63
C PRO A 8 -15.35 -4.40 9.79
N TYR A 9 -14.31 -4.31 10.63
CA TYR A 9 -13.62 -3.06 10.91
C TYR A 9 -12.13 -3.21 11.24
N LEU A 10 -11.41 -2.11 11.04
CA LEU A 10 -10.03 -1.90 11.50
C LEU A 10 -10.01 -1.03 12.74
N THR A 11 -9.46 -1.54 13.84
CA THR A 11 -9.14 -0.71 15.00
C THR A 11 -7.78 -0.07 14.84
N VAL A 12 -7.74 1.26 14.88
CA VAL A 12 -6.51 2.04 14.98
C VAL A 12 -6.07 2.05 16.44
N ARG A 13 -5.01 1.30 16.77
CA ARG A 13 -4.47 1.18 18.15
C ARG A 13 -2.95 1.22 18.24
N ARG A 14 -2.27 1.40 17.11
CA ARG A 14 -0.81 1.47 17.02
C ARG A 14 -0.44 2.65 16.14
N ALA A 15 0.63 3.35 16.50
CA ALA A 15 1.26 4.34 15.65
C ALA A 15 2.53 3.75 15.04
N TRP A 16 2.78 4.09 13.78
CA TRP A 16 4.04 3.83 13.10
C TRP A 16 4.68 5.18 12.78
N HIS A 17 5.93 5.35 13.17
CA HIS A 17 6.79 6.42 12.69
C HIS A 17 8.18 5.86 12.44
N THR A 18 9.13 6.73 12.08
CA THR A 18 10.50 6.29 11.82
C THR A 18 11.51 7.17 12.52
N GLU A 19 12.54 6.53 13.08
CA GLU A 19 13.71 7.18 13.68
C GLU A 19 14.95 6.68 12.94
N HIS A 20 15.76 7.60 12.39
CA HIS A 20 16.95 7.24 11.60
C HIS A 20 16.67 6.15 10.53
N ASN A 21 15.56 6.29 9.79
CA ASN A 21 15.07 5.34 8.78
C ASN A 21 14.59 3.97 9.33
N ARG A 22 14.61 3.73 10.64
CA ARG A 22 14.09 2.51 11.26
C ARG A 22 12.64 2.69 11.68
N PRO A 23 11.78 1.67 11.50
CA PRO A 23 10.40 1.73 11.97
C PRO A 23 10.33 1.69 13.49
N VAL A 24 9.46 2.50 14.07
CA VAL A 24 9.10 2.48 15.49
C VAL A 24 7.60 2.27 15.59
N ILE A 25 7.20 1.22 16.30
CA ILE A 25 5.80 0.86 16.53
C ILE A 25 5.45 1.21 17.98
N LEU A 26 4.54 2.15 18.16
CA LEU A 26 4.04 2.53 19.48
C LEU A 26 2.64 1.96 19.67
N THR A 27 2.38 1.39 20.85
CA THR A 27 1.03 1.01 21.29
C THR A 27 0.29 2.18 21.93
N GLU A 28 1.03 3.15 22.47
CA GLU A 28 0.45 4.38 22.99
C GLU A 28 0.22 5.38 21.87
N LEU A 29 -1.01 5.86 21.75
CA LEU A 29 -1.40 6.86 20.77
C LEU A 29 -1.33 8.26 21.39
N LYS A 30 -0.86 9.24 20.60
CA LYS A 30 -0.68 10.63 21.06
C LYS A 30 -1.96 11.29 21.57
N THR A 31 -3.12 10.88 21.06
CA THR A 31 -4.42 11.43 21.46
C THR A 31 -5.45 10.31 21.60
N LYS A 32 -6.44 10.52 22.47
CA LYS A 32 -7.58 9.59 22.62
C LYS A 32 -8.34 9.41 21.31
N ALA A 33 -8.51 10.48 20.53
CA ALA A 33 -9.22 10.46 19.24
C ALA A 33 -8.49 9.67 18.13
N ALA A 34 -7.21 9.36 18.31
CA ALA A 34 -6.50 8.48 17.38
C ALA A 34 -6.98 7.03 17.50
N HIS A 35 -7.54 6.62 18.65
CA HIS A 35 -8.14 5.31 18.80
C HIS A 35 -9.55 5.31 18.20
N ARG A 36 -9.74 4.59 17.08
CA ARG A 36 -11.02 4.51 16.40
C ARG A 36 -11.20 3.21 15.64
N ASN A 37 -12.45 2.82 15.45
CA ASN A 37 -12.82 1.74 14.54
C ASN A 37 -13.18 2.35 13.18
N VAL A 38 -12.58 1.82 12.12
CA VAL A 38 -12.83 2.23 10.74
C VAL A 38 -13.55 1.08 10.04
N PRO A 39 -14.80 1.27 9.58
CA PRO A 39 -15.53 0.22 8.88
C PRO A 39 -14.80 -0.16 7.58
N LEU A 40 -14.85 -1.44 7.24
CA LEU A 40 -14.18 -1.99 6.06
C LEU A 40 -15.17 -2.14 4.89
N PRO A 41 -14.87 -1.56 3.72
CA PRO A 41 -15.60 -1.87 2.50
C PRO A 41 -15.45 -3.35 2.09
N ASP A 42 -16.48 -3.92 1.46
CA ASP A 42 -16.53 -5.34 1.08
C ASP A 42 -15.34 -5.77 0.23
N ASN A 43 -14.99 -4.98 -0.79
CA ASN A 43 -13.86 -5.28 -1.68
C ASN A 43 -12.52 -5.38 -0.93
N LEU A 44 -12.29 -4.50 0.05
CA LEU A 44 -11.11 -4.53 0.88
C LEU A 44 -11.15 -5.70 1.86
N MET A 45 -12.33 -6.01 2.41
CA MET A 45 -12.53 -7.14 3.32
C MET A 45 -12.14 -8.46 2.66
N GLU A 46 -12.63 -8.72 1.45
CA GLU A 46 -12.33 -9.94 0.69
C GLU A 46 -10.83 -10.07 0.43
N CYS A 47 -10.20 -9.00 -0.06
CA CYS A 47 -8.76 -8.96 -0.32
C CYS A 47 -7.94 -9.25 0.95
N LEU A 48 -8.35 -8.69 2.10
CA LEU A 48 -7.67 -8.91 3.38
C LEU A 48 -7.87 -10.34 3.90
N LYS A 49 -9.06 -10.94 3.72
CA LYS A 49 -9.31 -12.34 4.09
C LYS A 49 -8.44 -13.29 3.28
N GLU A 50 -8.33 -13.07 1.97
CA GLU A 50 -7.45 -13.86 1.12
C GLU A 50 -5.98 -13.71 1.50
N ALA A 51 -5.50 -12.47 1.67
CA ALA A 51 -4.13 -12.21 2.09
C ALA A 51 -3.80 -12.85 3.44
N LYS A 52 -4.74 -12.84 4.39
CA LYS A 52 -4.56 -13.43 5.72
C LYS A 52 -4.39 -14.95 5.67
N LYS A 53 -5.00 -15.66 4.71
CA LYS A 53 -4.85 -17.12 4.57
C LYS A 53 -3.41 -17.53 4.27
N THR A 54 -2.68 -16.69 3.55
CA THR A 54 -1.28 -16.95 3.14
C THR A 54 -0.26 -16.16 3.95
N SER A 55 -0.70 -15.24 4.80
CA SER A 55 0.21 -14.36 5.53
C SER A 55 0.98 -15.11 6.62
N THR A 56 2.29 -14.91 6.65
CA THR A 56 3.17 -15.35 7.73
C THR A 56 3.62 -14.19 8.62
N SER A 57 3.09 -12.98 8.39
CA SER A 57 3.45 -11.75 9.10
C SER A 57 2.24 -11.16 9.85
N ASP A 58 2.53 -10.49 10.95
CA ASP A 58 1.60 -9.64 11.69
C ASP A 58 1.19 -8.36 10.93
N TYR A 59 1.93 -8.02 9.87
CA TYR A 59 1.72 -6.83 9.05
C TYR A 59 1.14 -7.21 7.70
N VAL A 60 0.07 -6.50 7.30
CA VAL A 60 -0.52 -6.64 5.94
C VAL A 60 0.49 -6.22 4.86
N VAL A 61 1.29 -5.20 5.17
CA VAL A 61 2.37 -4.72 4.30
C VAL A 61 3.67 -4.84 5.09
N ALA A 62 4.33 -5.98 4.91
CA ALA A 62 5.58 -6.31 5.56
C ALA A 62 6.77 -6.12 4.61
N ASN A 63 7.97 -6.01 5.18
CA ASN A 63 9.20 -6.19 4.43
C ASN A 63 9.43 -7.69 4.13
N ARG A 64 10.55 -8.00 3.46
CA ARG A 64 10.88 -9.38 3.05
C ARG A 64 10.94 -10.37 4.22
N ASP A 65 11.30 -9.90 5.41
CA ASP A 65 11.50 -10.72 6.60
C ASP A 65 10.23 -10.79 7.47
N GLY A 66 9.13 -10.17 7.04
CA GLY A 66 7.88 -10.13 7.79
C GLY A 66 7.78 -8.97 8.80
N ASP A 67 8.79 -8.09 8.83
CA ASP A 67 8.89 -6.95 9.74
C ASP A 67 8.27 -5.66 9.15
N PRO A 68 8.06 -4.59 9.94
CA PRO A 68 7.61 -3.32 9.43
C PRO A 68 8.55 -2.74 8.35
N LEU A 69 7.98 -1.93 7.45
CA LEU A 69 8.77 -1.19 6.47
C LEU A 69 9.62 -0.10 7.16
N SER A 70 10.87 0.03 6.74
CA SER A 70 11.67 1.26 6.94
C SER A 70 11.04 2.45 6.20
N TYR A 71 11.45 3.68 6.55
CA TYR A 71 10.98 4.89 5.88
C TYR A 71 11.25 4.85 4.37
N THR A 72 12.44 4.41 3.98
CA THR A 72 12.84 4.30 2.57
C THR A 72 12.01 3.26 1.82
N GLN A 73 11.74 2.11 2.42
CA GLN A 73 10.87 1.09 1.82
C GLN A 73 9.45 1.61 1.63
N PHE A 74 8.88 2.27 2.66
CA PHE A 74 7.57 2.90 2.56
C PHE A 74 7.51 3.95 1.44
N LYS A 75 8.49 4.86 1.37
CA LYS A 75 8.57 5.88 0.32
C LYS A 75 8.64 5.28 -1.08
N ARG A 76 9.43 4.21 -1.26
CA ARG A 76 9.53 3.48 -2.54
C ARG A 76 8.21 2.81 -2.91
N LEU A 77 7.56 2.14 -1.96
CA LEU A 77 6.24 1.54 -2.18
C LEU A 77 5.24 2.59 -2.65
N TRP A 78 5.17 3.73 -1.96
CA TRP A 78 4.28 4.82 -2.33
C TRP A 78 4.60 5.40 -3.71
N GLN A 79 5.90 5.59 -4.02
CA GLN A 79 6.35 6.03 -5.33
C GLN A 79 5.92 5.07 -6.44
N TYR A 80 5.96 3.75 -6.19
CA TYR A 80 5.48 2.77 -7.16
C TYR A 80 3.97 2.84 -7.36
N ILE A 81 3.19 2.97 -6.28
CA ILE A 81 1.73 3.13 -6.37
C ILE A 81 1.42 4.32 -7.25
N VAL A 82 1.91 5.52 -6.88
CA VAL A 82 1.68 6.76 -7.65
C VAL A 82 2.12 6.59 -9.10
N THR A 83 3.34 6.09 -9.34
CA THR A 83 3.86 5.94 -10.71
C THR A 83 3.03 4.98 -11.56
N ARG A 84 2.47 3.91 -10.98
CA ARG A 84 1.77 2.87 -11.72
C ARG A 84 0.27 3.12 -11.87
N THR A 85 -0.34 3.89 -10.97
CA THR A 85 -1.79 4.13 -10.94
C THR A 85 -2.18 5.52 -11.42
N THR A 86 -1.30 6.53 -11.36
CA THR A 86 -1.67 7.91 -11.70
C THR A 86 -0.87 8.53 -12.84
N LYS A 87 0.31 7.99 -13.19
CA LYS A 87 1.15 8.55 -14.26
C LYS A 87 0.92 7.86 -15.60
N GLU A 88 0.95 8.66 -16.66
CA GLU A 88 0.96 8.17 -18.04
C GLU A 88 2.16 7.26 -18.29
N ARG A 89 1.94 6.15 -19.00
CA ARG A 89 3.00 5.19 -19.30
C ARG A 89 3.66 5.58 -20.61
N CYS A 90 4.88 6.08 -20.55
CA CYS A 90 5.67 6.38 -21.73
C CYS A 90 6.63 5.23 -22.02
N TYR A 91 6.71 4.78 -23.27
CA TYR A 91 7.76 3.89 -23.75
C TYR A 91 8.34 4.43 -25.05
N TYR A 92 9.57 4.02 -25.38
CA TYR A 92 10.24 4.43 -26.61
C TYR A 92 10.35 3.24 -27.57
N ARG A 93 10.03 3.47 -28.84
CA ARG A 93 10.23 2.50 -29.92
C ARG A 93 11.05 3.14 -31.04
N TYR A 94 11.84 2.33 -31.73
CA TYR A 94 12.47 2.77 -32.97
C TYR A 94 11.55 2.45 -34.14
N GLU A 95 11.14 3.49 -34.85
CA GLU A 95 10.33 3.42 -36.07
C GLU A 95 11.12 4.19 -37.14
N ASP A 96 11.41 3.54 -38.26
CA ASP A 96 12.26 4.06 -39.35
C ASP A 96 13.59 4.67 -38.86
N GLY A 97 14.25 3.98 -37.92
CA GLY A 97 15.53 4.40 -37.35
C GLY A 97 15.45 5.58 -36.37
N LYS A 98 14.26 6.13 -36.08
CA LYS A 98 14.07 7.23 -35.13
C LYS A 98 13.44 6.74 -33.83
N ARG A 99 13.94 7.28 -32.71
CA ARG A 99 13.38 6.99 -31.37
C ARG A 99 12.08 7.78 -31.16
N VAL A 100 10.95 7.11 -31.29
CA VAL A 100 9.60 7.66 -31.10
C VAL A 100 9.13 7.38 -29.67
N LYS A 101 8.51 8.38 -29.02
CA LYS A 101 7.89 8.25 -27.70
C LYS A 101 6.41 7.90 -27.87
N HIS A 102 5.97 6.80 -27.28
CA HIS A 102 4.57 6.42 -27.21
C HIS A 102 4.06 6.60 -25.78
N THR A 103 2.89 7.21 -25.64
CA THR A 103 2.23 7.41 -24.35
C THR A 103 0.96 6.56 -24.31
N ARG A 104 0.80 5.74 -23.27
CA ARG A 104 -0.39 4.94 -23.03
C ARG A 104 -1.09 5.43 -21.76
N ASN A 105 -2.39 5.72 -21.88
CA ASN A 105 -3.22 6.05 -20.73
C ASN A 105 -3.51 4.80 -19.88
N ILE A 106 -3.81 5.04 -18.60
CA ILE A 106 -4.02 4.00 -17.58
C ILE A 106 -5.21 3.08 -17.95
N ASN A 107 -6.14 3.55 -18.79
CA ASN A 107 -7.32 2.82 -19.28
C ASN A 107 -7.10 2.07 -20.60
N GLY A 108 -5.85 1.90 -21.06
CA GLY A 108 -5.52 1.03 -22.19
C GLY A 108 -5.69 1.62 -23.58
N ASN A 109 -6.39 2.76 -23.75
CA ASN A 109 -6.45 3.47 -25.03
C ASN A 109 -5.15 4.24 -25.32
N SER A 110 -4.61 4.02 -26.51
CA SER A 110 -3.57 4.87 -27.11
C SER A 110 -4.18 6.22 -27.48
N ILE A 111 -3.43 7.30 -27.28
CA ILE A 111 -3.73 8.64 -27.79
C ILE A 111 -3.15 8.76 -29.20
#